data_AF-A0A0A7LAE0-F1
#
_entry.id   AF-A0A0A7LAE0-F1
#
_cell.length_a   1.000
_cell.length_b   1.000
_cell.length_c   1.000
_cell.angle_alpha   90.00
_cell.angle_beta   90.00
_cell.angle_gamma   90.00
#
_symmetry.space_group_name_H-M   'P 1'
#
loop_
_entity.id
_entity.type
_entity.pdbx_description
1 polymer ?
#
loop_
_entity_poly.entity_id
_entity_poly.type
_entity_poly.pdbx_seq_one_letter_code
_entity_poly.pdbx_strand_id
1 'polypeptide(L)'
;MRTLYTEGLDGDGFVNICEEILSAFYKSKTKRPYLYENESTDFLILGKDHISVLCLPPAKAPIGKTAIEKFYLAMKNKRVKEGIIVTNGRFATTAQKYVEDSNIPITLMEIEKLASVAFKAGIKLVYKKEEPEAYILMKNSDREFREHLSKKLKNSIKCTDDIALNLSIVKRDISLVLFYKIDYSVNAEFEASKKIIHKESGEGSCYISERYSKIMDDEFIEIYDMVPKMAYEPKGKEADLMKPRKQILDVLYDRVIEKHTKYIPIKTGPDKIVNKKCAPSKKDIIVQNVTCLFVPLSDTEYEMFGRKRTIQSLESGTENFFALEPKWLVCDVCDKKITGDIFLCKKCGKMTDDKHTAICSRCNTILCTECSLFISKFLGKNEPICPSCAEKEPGLKIKGNK
;
A
#
# COMPACT_ATOMS: atom_id res chain seq x y z
N MET A 1 -13.70 -14.97 -9.72
CA MET A 1 -13.21 -16.10 -8.90
C MET A 1 -12.40 -15.50 -7.76
N ARG A 2 -12.76 -15.79 -6.50
CA ARG A 2 -12.08 -15.21 -5.33
C ARG A 2 -10.75 -15.91 -5.11
N THR A 3 -9.70 -15.21 -4.70
CA THR A 3 -8.38 -15.81 -4.42
C THR A 3 -8.08 -15.75 -2.93
N LEU A 4 -7.56 -16.84 -2.35
CA LEU A 4 -7.12 -16.93 -0.95
C LEU A 4 -5.66 -17.39 -0.89
N TYR A 5 -4.87 -16.80 0.01
CA TYR A 5 -3.45 -17.09 0.19
C TYR A 5 -3.21 -17.80 1.52
N THR A 6 -2.46 -18.92 1.52
CA THR A 6 -2.14 -19.64 2.77
C THR A 6 -0.81 -19.22 3.41
N GLU A 7 -0.02 -18.37 2.75
CA GLU A 7 1.30 -17.94 3.23
C GLU A 7 1.18 -16.89 4.35
N GLY A 8 1.97 -17.04 5.41
CA GLY A 8 1.99 -16.10 6.54
C GLY A 8 0.86 -16.24 7.55
N LEU A 9 -0.07 -17.18 7.35
CA LEU A 9 -1.15 -17.43 8.30
C LEU A 9 -0.64 -18.13 9.56
N ASP A 10 -1.17 -17.70 10.69
CA ASP A 10 -1.10 -18.45 11.95
C ASP A 10 -2.15 -19.58 11.97
N GLY A 11 -2.22 -20.31 13.09
CA GLY A 11 -3.18 -21.42 13.25
C GLY A 11 -4.62 -20.97 13.03
N ASP A 12 -5.00 -19.83 13.58
CA ASP A 12 -6.36 -19.28 13.46
C ASP A 12 -6.65 -18.79 12.03
N GLY A 13 -5.70 -18.13 11.37
CA GLY A 13 -5.81 -17.73 9.98
C GLY A 13 -6.01 -18.92 9.05
N PHE A 14 -5.32 -20.04 9.31
CA PHE A 14 -5.53 -21.28 8.58
C PHE A 14 -6.92 -21.87 8.81
N VAL A 15 -7.42 -21.85 10.06
CA VAL A 15 -8.80 -22.26 10.39
C VAL A 15 -9.83 -21.39 9.66
N ASN A 16 -9.64 -20.06 9.63
CA ASN A 16 -10.54 -19.13 8.94
C ASN A 16 -10.67 -19.47 7.44
N ILE A 17 -9.55 -19.74 6.77
CA ILE A 17 -9.56 -20.14 5.36
C ILE A 17 -10.29 -21.47 5.15
N CYS A 18 -10.01 -22.46 6.01
CA CYS A 18 -10.68 -23.76 5.91
C CYS A 18 -12.19 -23.62 6.12
N GLU A 19 -12.61 -22.80 7.08
CA GLU A 19 -14.02 -22.52 7.36
C GLU A 19 -14.70 -21.87 6.15
N GLU A 20 -14.06 -20.88 5.54
CA GLU A 20 -14.59 -20.21 4.35
C GLU A 20 -14.73 -21.17 3.15
N ILE A 21 -13.68 -21.94 2.86
CA ILE A 21 -13.67 -22.90 1.74
C ILE A 21 -14.74 -23.96 1.92
N LEU A 22 -14.82 -24.57 3.10
CA LEU A 22 -15.76 -25.67 3.35
C LEU A 22 -17.19 -25.16 3.45
N SER A 23 -17.42 -23.98 4.04
CA SER A 23 -18.74 -23.32 4.03
C SER A 23 -19.24 -23.10 2.60
N ALA A 24 -18.39 -22.58 1.72
CA ALA A 24 -18.71 -22.35 0.31
C ALA A 24 -18.94 -23.66 -0.46
N PHE A 25 -18.08 -24.67 -0.25
CA PHE A 25 -18.17 -25.96 -0.93
C PHE A 25 -19.44 -26.74 -0.56
N TYR A 26 -19.75 -26.83 0.74
CA TYR A 26 -20.95 -27.53 1.23
C TYR A 26 -22.22 -26.68 1.15
N LYS A 27 -22.10 -25.40 0.75
CA LYS A 27 -23.21 -24.41 0.74
C LYS A 27 -23.95 -24.36 2.07
N SER A 28 -23.20 -24.40 3.17
CA SER A 28 -23.77 -24.49 4.50
C SER A 28 -23.04 -23.62 5.51
N LYS A 29 -23.77 -23.20 6.55
CA LYS A 29 -23.22 -22.41 7.65
C LYS A 29 -22.26 -23.26 8.48
N THR A 30 -21.27 -22.60 9.05
CA THR A 30 -20.32 -23.19 9.99
C THR A 30 -20.57 -22.66 11.40
N LYS A 31 -20.14 -23.42 12.42
CA LYS A 31 -20.22 -23.03 13.82
C LYS A 31 -18.94 -23.44 14.56
N ARG A 32 -18.28 -22.49 15.21
CA ARG A 32 -17.17 -22.77 16.12
C ARG A 32 -17.70 -23.24 17.49
N PRO A 33 -17.15 -24.29 18.11
CA PRO A 33 -17.45 -24.64 19.49
C PRO A 33 -17.04 -23.49 20.43
N TYR A 34 -17.69 -23.36 21.58
CA TYR A 34 -17.24 -22.41 22.59
C TYR A 34 -15.82 -22.78 23.05
N LEU A 35 -14.98 -21.77 23.31
CA LEU A 35 -13.55 -21.85 23.66
C LEU A 35 -13.17 -22.85 24.79
N TYR A 36 -14.13 -23.37 25.55
CA TYR A 36 -13.92 -24.30 26.66
C TYR A 36 -14.39 -25.73 26.39
N GLU A 37 -14.95 -26.01 25.19
CA GLU A 37 -15.65 -27.27 24.96
C GLU A 37 -14.83 -28.37 24.27
N ASN A 38 -13.69 -28.14 23.60
CA ASN A 38 -12.76 -29.20 23.16
C ASN A 38 -11.55 -28.68 22.34
N GLU A 39 -10.32 -29.09 22.69
CA GLU A 39 -9.09 -28.83 21.92
C GLU A 39 -8.98 -29.63 20.60
N SER A 40 -9.98 -30.46 20.28
CA SER A 40 -9.94 -31.43 19.17
C SER A 40 -11.04 -31.19 18.13
N THR A 41 -11.59 -29.98 18.04
CA THR A 41 -12.53 -29.60 16.97
C THR A 41 -12.49 -28.08 16.79
N ASP A 42 -12.20 -27.59 15.60
CA ASP A 42 -12.14 -26.14 15.36
C ASP A 42 -13.51 -25.58 14.96
N PHE A 43 -14.23 -26.28 14.08
CA PHE A 43 -15.58 -25.89 13.70
C PHE A 43 -16.41 -27.08 13.21
N LEU A 44 -17.73 -26.86 13.14
CA LEU A 44 -18.72 -27.77 12.58
C LEU A 44 -19.30 -27.18 11.31
N ILE A 45 -19.48 -28.00 10.28
CA ILE A 45 -20.30 -27.68 9.12
C ILE A 45 -21.73 -28.13 9.44
N LEU A 46 -22.68 -27.19 9.41
CA LEU A 46 -24.05 -27.48 9.80
C LEU A 46 -24.76 -28.26 8.69
N GLY A 47 -25.58 -29.24 9.05
CA GLY A 47 -26.25 -30.10 8.08
C GLY A 47 -27.07 -31.16 8.81
N LYS A 48 -27.70 -32.07 8.06
CA LYS A 48 -28.49 -33.18 8.63
C LYS A 48 -27.64 -34.08 9.55
N ASP A 49 -26.40 -34.31 9.17
CA ASP A 49 -25.44 -35.14 9.90
C ASP A 49 -24.13 -34.36 10.15
N HIS A 50 -24.23 -33.17 10.79
CA HIS A 50 -23.13 -32.24 11.13
C HIS A 50 -21.71 -32.79 10.94
N ILE A 51 -20.86 -32.12 10.15
CA ILE A 51 -19.49 -32.58 9.88
C ILE A 51 -18.53 -31.87 10.84
N SER A 52 -17.72 -32.62 11.57
CA SER A 52 -16.69 -32.08 12.45
C SER A 52 -15.42 -31.77 11.67
N VAL A 53 -14.80 -30.61 11.90
CA VAL A 53 -13.56 -30.21 11.22
C VAL A 53 -12.46 -29.90 12.22
N LEU A 54 -11.26 -30.42 11.96
CA LEU A 54 -10.01 -30.10 12.66
C LEU A 54 -8.98 -29.62 11.64
N CYS A 55 -8.42 -28.45 11.85
CA CYS A 55 -7.40 -27.80 11.05
C CYS A 55 -6.09 -27.84 11.82
N LEU A 56 -5.13 -28.60 11.31
CA LEU A 56 -3.81 -28.73 11.91
C LEU A 56 -2.83 -27.84 11.14
N PRO A 57 -2.29 -26.77 11.75
CA PRO A 57 -1.32 -25.90 11.11
C PRO A 57 -0.05 -26.68 10.75
N PRO A 58 0.80 -26.13 9.87
CA PRO A 58 1.98 -26.85 9.39
C PRO A 58 2.91 -27.26 10.54
N ALA A 59 3.13 -28.57 10.68
CA ALA A 59 4.12 -29.15 11.59
C ALA A 59 5.37 -29.59 10.82
N LYS A 60 6.55 -29.55 11.47
CA LYS A 60 7.80 -30.06 10.88
C LYS A 60 7.76 -31.56 10.59
N ALA A 61 6.89 -32.30 11.28
CA ALA A 61 6.71 -33.73 11.11
C ALA A 61 5.31 -34.03 10.53
N PRO A 62 5.17 -35.10 9.73
CA PRO A 62 3.87 -35.54 9.25
C PRO A 62 2.91 -35.86 10.41
N ILE A 63 1.62 -35.59 10.20
CA ILE A 63 0.57 -35.86 11.19
C ILE A 63 0.38 -37.37 11.32
N GLY A 64 0.63 -37.88 12.53
CA GLY A 64 0.56 -39.31 12.85
C GLY A 64 -0.82 -39.79 13.30
N LYS A 65 -0.92 -41.11 13.46
CA LYS A 65 -2.12 -41.84 13.90
C LYS A 65 -2.78 -41.25 15.16
N THR A 66 -1.99 -40.80 16.13
CA THR A 66 -2.48 -40.28 17.42
C THR A 66 -3.41 -39.07 17.26
N ALA A 67 -3.14 -38.19 16.28
CA ALA A 67 -4.02 -37.04 16.02
C ALA A 67 -5.39 -37.49 15.51
N ILE A 68 -5.40 -38.52 14.65
CA ILE A 68 -6.63 -39.12 14.10
C ILE A 68 -7.43 -39.81 15.20
N GLU A 69 -6.78 -40.57 16.08
CA GLU A 69 -7.43 -41.24 17.21
C GLU A 69 -8.09 -40.25 18.17
N LYS A 70 -7.37 -39.17 18.53
CA LYS A 70 -7.93 -38.10 19.38
C LYS A 70 -9.14 -37.44 18.74
N PHE A 71 -9.04 -37.10 17.45
CA PHE A 71 -10.15 -36.49 16.71
C PHE A 71 -11.36 -37.42 16.61
N TYR A 72 -11.14 -38.69 16.30
CA TYR A 72 -12.19 -39.70 16.20
C TYR A 72 -12.92 -39.92 17.53
N LEU A 73 -12.19 -39.94 18.64
CA LEU A 73 -12.79 -40.02 19.98
C LEU A 73 -13.66 -38.79 20.27
N ALA A 74 -13.20 -37.59 19.92
CA ALA A 74 -13.97 -36.36 20.06
C ALA A 74 -15.26 -36.38 19.23
N MET A 75 -15.20 -36.89 17.98
CA MET A 75 -16.39 -37.06 17.14
C MET A 75 -17.41 -38.02 17.77
N LYS A 76 -16.96 -39.17 18.30
CA LYS A 76 -17.83 -40.14 18.98
C LYS A 76 -18.53 -39.53 20.18
N ASN A 77 -17.80 -38.80 21.01
CA ASN A 77 -18.37 -38.14 22.19
C ASN A 77 -19.46 -37.12 21.80
N LYS A 78 -19.30 -36.46 20.65
CA LYS A 78 -20.27 -35.49 20.10
C LYS A 78 -21.36 -36.13 19.23
N ARG A 79 -21.35 -37.45 19.06
CA ARG A 79 -22.27 -38.21 18.17
C ARG A 79 -22.26 -37.69 16.73
N VAL A 80 -21.11 -37.19 16.27
CA VAL A 80 -20.89 -36.76 14.89
C VAL A 80 -20.47 -37.96 14.06
N LYS A 81 -21.12 -38.15 12.90
CA LYS A 81 -20.89 -39.32 12.04
C LYS A 81 -19.69 -39.15 11.11
N GLU A 82 -19.38 -37.92 10.70
CA GLU A 82 -18.36 -37.64 9.69
C GLU A 82 -17.39 -36.55 10.16
N GLY A 83 -16.12 -36.71 9.80
CA GLY A 83 -15.06 -35.79 10.17
C GLY A 83 -14.18 -35.41 9.00
N ILE A 84 -13.56 -34.24 9.08
CA ILE A 84 -12.51 -33.79 8.15
C ILE A 84 -11.32 -33.33 8.98
N ILE A 85 -10.13 -33.82 8.66
CA ILE A 85 -8.88 -33.26 9.16
C ILE A 85 -8.18 -32.56 8.01
N VAL A 86 -7.97 -31.27 8.14
CA VAL A 86 -7.30 -30.42 7.14
C VAL A 86 -5.90 -30.07 7.63
N THR A 87 -4.90 -30.11 6.76
CA THR A 87 -3.55 -29.65 7.10
C THR A 87 -2.85 -29.00 5.91
N ASN A 88 -1.98 -28.04 6.21
CA ASN A 88 -0.98 -27.52 5.26
C ASN A 88 0.33 -28.35 5.26
N GLY A 89 0.41 -29.39 6.08
CA GLY A 89 1.50 -30.37 6.10
C GLY A 89 1.15 -31.64 5.32
N ARG A 90 1.68 -32.78 5.77
CA ARG A 90 1.37 -34.11 5.23
C ARG A 90 0.89 -35.04 6.32
N PHE A 91 0.06 -36.02 5.97
CA PHE A 91 -0.25 -37.14 6.86
C PHE A 91 0.82 -38.23 6.73
N ALA A 92 1.17 -38.87 7.83
CA ALA A 92 2.01 -40.07 7.78
C ALA A 92 1.25 -41.20 7.07
N THR A 93 1.97 -42.03 6.30
CA THR A 93 1.37 -43.21 5.63
C THR A 93 0.67 -44.14 6.60
N THR A 94 1.17 -44.27 7.83
CA THR A 94 0.54 -45.05 8.91
C THR A 94 -0.81 -44.46 9.35
N ALA A 95 -0.96 -43.13 9.30
CA ALA A 95 -2.19 -42.43 9.61
C ALA A 95 -3.24 -42.64 8.51
N GLN A 96 -2.81 -42.54 7.24
CA GLN A 96 -3.66 -42.80 6.07
C GLN A 96 -4.19 -44.24 6.06
N LYS A 97 -3.29 -45.22 6.21
CA LYS A 97 -3.66 -46.64 6.31
C LYS A 97 -4.61 -46.91 7.48
N TYR A 98 -4.38 -46.29 8.63
CA TYR A 98 -5.26 -46.47 9.78
C TYR A 98 -6.71 -46.04 9.49
N VAL A 99 -6.90 -44.93 8.79
CA VAL A 99 -8.24 -44.47 8.40
C VAL A 99 -8.89 -45.44 7.42
N GLU A 100 -8.14 -45.89 6.42
CA GLU A 100 -8.61 -46.81 5.36
C GLU A 100 -8.92 -48.20 5.93
N ASP A 101 -7.94 -48.84 6.57
CA ASP A 101 -8.03 -50.22 7.08
C ASP A 101 -9.08 -50.35 8.19
N SER A 102 -9.23 -49.31 9.02
CA SER A 102 -10.20 -49.32 10.14
C SER A 102 -11.55 -48.71 9.76
N ASN A 103 -11.77 -48.37 8.48
CA ASN A 103 -12.99 -47.75 7.96
C ASN A 103 -13.49 -46.58 8.83
N ILE A 104 -12.57 -45.70 9.22
CA ILE A 104 -12.86 -44.56 10.08
C ILE A 104 -13.51 -43.48 9.20
N PRO A 105 -14.67 -42.91 9.58
CA PRO A 105 -15.39 -41.91 8.78
C PRO A 105 -14.75 -40.51 8.89
N ILE A 106 -13.44 -40.43 8.65
CA ILE A 106 -12.65 -39.20 8.65
C ILE A 106 -12.03 -39.02 7.26
N THR A 107 -12.33 -37.89 6.62
CA THR A 107 -11.64 -37.47 5.41
C THR A 107 -10.35 -36.75 5.78
N LEU A 108 -9.22 -37.31 5.36
CA LEU A 108 -7.93 -36.63 5.41
C LEU A 108 -7.81 -35.68 4.21
N MET A 109 -7.45 -34.43 4.47
CA MET A 109 -7.35 -33.36 3.49
C MET A 109 -6.02 -32.63 3.63
N GLU A 110 -5.06 -33.02 2.79
CA GLU A 110 -3.84 -32.23 2.56
C GLU A 110 -4.15 -31.03 1.67
N ILE A 111 -3.18 -30.13 1.56
CA ILE A 111 -3.37 -28.81 0.96
C ILE A 111 -3.79 -28.87 -0.52
N GLU A 112 -3.30 -29.85 -1.30
CA GLU A 112 -3.71 -30.07 -2.69
C GLU A 112 -5.19 -30.43 -2.79
N LYS A 113 -5.69 -31.24 -1.86
CA LYS A 113 -7.09 -31.65 -1.80
C LYS A 113 -7.97 -30.49 -1.36
N LEU A 114 -7.53 -29.70 -0.38
CA LEU A 114 -8.21 -28.46 0.02
C LEU A 114 -8.31 -27.48 -1.16
N ALA A 115 -7.26 -27.34 -1.96
CA ALA A 115 -7.27 -26.47 -3.14
C ALA A 115 -8.24 -26.95 -4.21
N SER A 116 -8.34 -28.27 -4.44
CA SER A 116 -9.33 -28.84 -5.36
C SER A 116 -10.76 -28.57 -4.88
N VAL A 117 -11.01 -28.68 -3.57
CA VAL A 117 -12.30 -28.36 -2.94
C VAL A 117 -12.61 -26.86 -3.08
N ALA A 118 -11.64 -25.99 -2.82
CA ALA A 118 -11.76 -24.55 -3.00
C ALA A 118 -12.12 -24.18 -4.45
N PHE A 119 -11.41 -24.76 -5.41
CA PHE A 119 -11.65 -24.49 -6.83
C PHE A 119 -13.08 -24.87 -7.25
N LYS A 120 -13.57 -26.03 -6.80
CA LYS A 120 -14.96 -26.46 -7.01
C LYS A 120 -15.98 -25.51 -6.35
N ALA A 121 -15.59 -24.80 -5.30
CA ALA A 121 -16.40 -23.78 -4.65
C ALA A 121 -16.27 -22.38 -5.29
N GLY A 122 -15.50 -22.23 -6.39
CA GLY A 122 -15.25 -20.94 -7.04
C GLY A 122 -14.17 -20.08 -6.36
N ILE A 123 -13.30 -20.71 -5.58
CA ILE A 123 -12.19 -20.09 -4.83
C ILE A 123 -10.84 -20.61 -5.36
N LYS A 124 -9.97 -19.72 -5.82
CA LYS A 124 -8.57 -20.04 -6.14
C LYS A 124 -7.77 -20.04 -4.84
N LEU A 125 -7.35 -21.22 -4.37
CA LEU A 125 -6.43 -21.32 -3.24
C LEU A 125 -4.99 -21.26 -3.75
N VAL A 126 -4.22 -20.26 -3.32
CA VAL A 126 -2.79 -20.12 -3.58
C VAL A 126 -2.05 -20.66 -2.36
N TYR A 127 -1.56 -21.90 -2.49
CA TYR A 127 -0.93 -22.66 -1.40
C TYR A 127 0.47 -23.19 -1.73
N LYS A 128 0.79 -23.23 -3.02
CA LYS A 128 2.15 -23.31 -3.52
C LYS A 128 2.56 -21.89 -3.91
N LYS A 129 3.86 -21.59 -3.84
CA LYS A 129 4.44 -20.34 -4.37
C LYS A 129 4.13 -20.25 -5.87
N GLU A 130 2.93 -19.77 -6.22
CA GLU A 130 2.75 -19.03 -7.45
C GLU A 130 3.42 -17.69 -7.19
N GLU A 131 4.43 -17.37 -7.99
CA GLU A 131 5.07 -16.08 -7.85
C GLU A 131 4.04 -14.99 -8.13
N PRO A 132 4.00 -13.90 -7.34
CA PRO A 132 3.07 -12.81 -7.59
C PRO A 132 3.14 -12.36 -9.04
N GLU A 133 2.00 -12.03 -9.63
CA GLU A 133 2.02 -11.45 -10.98
C GLU A 133 2.88 -10.18 -10.95
N ALA A 134 3.81 -10.09 -11.88
CA ALA A 134 4.69 -8.94 -12.02
C ALA A 134 4.34 -8.16 -13.27
N TYR A 135 4.28 -6.86 -13.10
CA TYR A 135 4.03 -5.90 -14.15
C TYR A 135 5.10 -4.83 -14.15
N ILE A 136 5.38 -4.26 -15.31
CA ILE A 136 6.30 -3.13 -15.48
C ILE A 136 5.58 -1.97 -16.14
N LEU A 137 5.93 -0.75 -15.73
CA LEU A 137 5.50 0.48 -16.40
C LEU A 137 6.51 0.91 -17.45
N MET A 138 6.00 1.48 -18.54
CA MET A 138 6.87 2.05 -19.57
C MET A 138 7.54 3.32 -19.04
N LYS A 139 8.83 3.46 -19.35
CA LYS A 139 9.55 4.72 -19.11
C LYS A 139 9.23 5.73 -20.22
N ASN A 140 9.27 7.01 -19.89
CA ASN A 140 9.21 8.07 -20.91
C ASN A 140 10.55 8.15 -21.66
N SER A 141 10.53 8.49 -22.94
CA SER A 141 11.72 9.00 -23.63
C SER A 141 12.20 10.31 -22.99
N ASP A 142 13.44 10.73 -23.24
CA ASP A 142 13.96 11.99 -22.69
C ASP A 142 13.17 13.21 -23.17
N ARG A 143 12.65 13.16 -24.41
CA ARG A 143 11.78 14.20 -24.96
C ARG A 143 10.46 14.27 -24.20
N GLU A 144 9.76 13.14 -24.07
CA GLU A 144 8.48 13.07 -23.35
C GLU A 144 8.67 13.48 -21.89
N PHE A 145 9.71 12.99 -21.21
CA PHE A 145 10.00 13.37 -19.84
C PHE A 145 10.20 14.88 -19.69
N ARG A 146 10.97 15.52 -20.59
CA ARG A 146 11.17 16.97 -20.59
C ARG A 146 9.85 17.72 -20.77
N GLU A 147 9.00 17.28 -21.70
CA GLU A 147 7.69 17.89 -21.95
C GLU A 147 6.77 17.77 -20.72
N HIS A 148 6.71 16.59 -20.12
CA HIS A 148 5.92 16.33 -18.91
C HIS A 148 6.43 17.14 -17.71
N LEU A 149 7.75 17.18 -17.49
CA LEU A 149 8.36 17.99 -16.44
C LEU A 149 8.05 19.48 -16.65
N SER A 150 8.18 19.97 -17.88
CA SER A 150 7.83 21.36 -18.21
C SER A 150 6.37 21.67 -17.90
N LYS A 151 5.44 20.77 -18.26
CA LYS A 151 4.01 20.92 -17.96
C LYS A 151 3.75 20.95 -16.46
N LYS A 152 4.35 20.02 -15.70
CA LYS A 152 4.21 19.95 -14.24
C LYS A 152 4.75 21.22 -13.57
N LEU A 153 5.94 21.68 -13.95
CA LEU A 153 6.53 22.91 -13.42
C LEU A 153 5.69 24.15 -13.78
N LYS A 154 5.18 24.26 -15.01
CA LYS A 154 4.31 25.36 -15.44
C LYS A 154 3.03 25.46 -14.62
N ASN A 155 2.46 24.32 -14.22
CA ASN A 155 1.26 24.29 -13.39
C ASN A 155 1.54 24.60 -11.91
N SER A 156 2.78 24.43 -11.44
CA SER A 156 3.15 24.64 -10.05
C SER A 156 3.85 25.97 -9.78
N ILE A 157 4.38 26.64 -10.80
CA ILE A 157 5.30 27.78 -10.64
C ILE A 157 4.81 29.00 -11.41
N LYS A 158 4.74 30.14 -10.73
CA LYS A 158 4.52 31.46 -11.30
C LYS A 158 5.82 31.99 -11.90
N CYS A 159 5.85 32.12 -13.22
CA CYS A 159 6.95 32.68 -13.99
C CYS A 159 6.41 33.63 -15.06
N THR A 160 7.19 34.65 -15.42
CA THR A 160 6.82 35.56 -16.52
C THR A 160 7.30 35.10 -17.89
N ASP A 161 8.20 34.12 -17.95
CA ASP A 161 8.74 33.55 -19.19
C ASP A 161 8.28 32.10 -19.37
N ASP A 162 8.46 31.56 -20.59
CA ASP A 162 8.15 30.18 -20.89
C ASP A 162 9.19 29.22 -20.28
N ILE A 163 8.73 28.38 -19.35
CA ILE A 163 9.55 27.34 -18.72
C ILE A 163 10.08 26.35 -19.75
N ALA A 164 9.30 25.99 -20.78
CA ALA A 164 9.68 24.97 -21.76
C ALA A 164 10.91 25.38 -22.59
N LEU A 165 11.03 26.68 -22.87
CA LEU A 165 12.16 27.26 -23.59
C LEU A 165 13.42 27.36 -22.73
N ASN A 166 13.27 27.42 -21.42
CA ASN A 166 14.35 27.62 -20.46
C ASN A 166 14.65 26.35 -19.64
N LEU A 167 14.16 25.19 -20.08
CA LEU A 167 14.35 23.89 -19.43
C LEU A 167 15.10 22.93 -20.35
N SER A 168 16.20 22.39 -19.86
CA SER A 168 16.96 21.33 -20.54
C SER A 168 17.31 20.19 -19.57
N ILE A 169 17.17 18.96 -20.04
CA ILE A 169 17.65 17.78 -19.30
C ILE A 169 19.16 17.66 -19.53
N VAL A 170 19.93 17.67 -18.45
CA VAL A 170 21.40 17.56 -18.49
C VAL A 170 21.82 16.09 -18.43
N LYS A 171 21.23 15.35 -17.50
CA LYS A 171 21.50 13.92 -17.29
C LYS A 171 20.24 13.25 -16.73
N ARG A 172 19.95 12.04 -17.17
CA ARG A 172 18.86 11.22 -16.62
C ARG A 172 19.29 9.77 -16.53
N ASP A 173 19.38 9.28 -15.29
CA ASP A 173 19.64 7.87 -15.01
C ASP A 173 18.32 7.20 -14.60
N ILE A 174 18.02 6.04 -15.17
CA ILE A 174 16.76 5.33 -14.93
C ILE A 174 17.05 3.97 -14.32
N SER A 175 16.40 3.68 -13.20
CA SER A 175 16.40 2.39 -12.53
C SER A 175 14.97 1.87 -12.35
N LEU A 176 14.81 0.61 -11.94
CA LEU A 176 13.50 0.07 -11.58
C LEU A 176 13.38 -0.03 -10.06
N VAL A 177 12.20 0.32 -9.55
CA VAL A 177 11.84 0.15 -8.13
C VAL A 177 10.58 -0.70 -8.05
N LEU A 178 10.60 -1.68 -7.15
CA LEU A 178 9.46 -2.56 -6.91
C LEU A 178 8.47 -1.94 -5.92
N PHE A 179 7.20 -1.99 -6.30
CA PHE A 179 6.05 -1.72 -5.47
C PHE A 179 5.18 -2.97 -5.37
N TYR A 180 4.67 -3.26 -4.17
CA TYR A 180 3.65 -4.27 -3.97
C TYR A 180 2.29 -3.59 -3.92
N LYS A 181 1.40 -3.93 -4.85
CA LYS A 181 -0.03 -3.68 -4.68
C LYS A 181 -0.61 -4.85 -3.91
N ILE A 182 -1.09 -4.59 -2.70
CA ILE A 182 -1.66 -5.62 -1.84
C ILE A 182 -3.14 -5.30 -1.62
N ASP A 183 -3.99 -6.18 -2.12
CA ASP A 183 -5.43 -6.12 -1.89
C ASP A 183 -5.74 -6.89 -0.59
N TYR A 184 -6.60 -6.32 0.25
CA TYR A 184 -6.91 -6.85 1.56
C TYR A 184 -8.40 -6.74 1.88
N SER A 185 -8.85 -7.60 2.80
CA SER A 185 -10.16 -7.48 3.46
C SER A 185 -10.00 -7.53 4.97
N VAL A 186 -10.85 -6.81 5.67
CA VAL A 186 -10.97 -6.80 7.14
C VAL A 186 -12.33 -7.38 7.52
N ASN A 187 -12.34 -8.23 8.54
CA ASN A 187 -13.55 -8.68 9.19
C ASN A 187 -13.27 -8.93 10.68
N ALA A 188 -13.61 -7.96 11.52
CA ALA A 188 -13.37 -7.99 12.96
C ALA A 188 -14.68 -7.84 13.74
N GLU A 189 -14.84 -8.63 14.79
CA GLU A 189 -15.93 -8.49 15.76
C GLU A 189 -15.36 -8.08 17.12
N PHE A 190 -15.97 -7.07 17.74
CA PHE A 190 -15.54 -6.55 19.02
C PHE A 190 -16.61 -6.80 20.07
N GLU A 191 -16.20 -7.37 21.21
CA GLU A 191 -17.10 -7.72 22.30
C GLU A 191 -16.79 -6.95 23.59
N ALA A 192 -17.84 -6.63 24.34
CA ALA A 192 -17.76 -6.22 25.74
C ALA A 192 -18.85 -6.94 26.53
N SER A 193 -18.49 -7.51 27.69
CA SER A 193 -19.42 -8.26 28.55
C SER A 193 -20.21 -9.35 27.80
N LYS A 194 -19.53 -10.08 26.89
CA LYS A 194 -20.09 -11.14 26.04
C LYS A 194 -21.20 -10.68 25.08
N LYS A 195 -21.23 -9.39 24.75
CA LYS A 195 -22.09 -8.84 23.70
C LYS A 195 -21.22 -8.17 22.64
N ILE A 196 -21.54 -8.41 21.38
CA ILE A 196 -20.92 -7.72 20.25
C ILE A 196 -21.32 -6.25 20.34
N ILE A 197 -20.31 -5.37 20.43
CA ILE A 197 -20.47 -3.92 20.49
C ILE A 197 -20.18 -3.24 19.15
N HIS A 198 -19.40 -3.88 18.28
CA HIS A 198 -19.06 -3.38 16.96
C HIS A 198 -18.65 -4.51 16.04
N LYS A 199 -18.96 -4.36 14.75
CA LYS A 199 -18.39 -5.18 13.68
C LYS A 199 -17.74 -4.25 12.67
N GLU A 200 -16.48 -4.50 12.37
CA GLU A 200 -15.73 -3.77 11.35
C GLU A 200 -15.48 -4.69 10.17
N SER A 201 -15.96 -4.28 9.00
CA SER A 201 -15.72 -5.01 7.75
C SER A 201 -15.38 -4.03 6.65
N GLY A 202 -14.46 -4.41 5.76
CA GLY A 202 -14.14 -3.60 4.60
C GLY A 202 -13.11 -4.26 3.71
N GLU A 203 -12.94 -3.69 2.52
CA GLU A 203 -11.93 -4.11 1.54
C GLU A 203 -11.13 -2.89 1.10
N GLY A 204 -9.92 -3.13 0.61
CA GLY A 204 -9.09 -2.07 0.08
C GLY A 204 -7.80 -2.58 -0.54
N SER A 205 -7.00 -1.65 -1.03
CA SER A 205 -5.69 -1.91 -1.59
C SER A 205 -4.66 -0.94 -0.99
N CYS A 206 -3.40 -1.35 -0.99
CA CYS A 206 -2.27 -0.51 -0.60
C CYS A 206 -1.11 -0.72 -1.58
N TYR A 207 -0.45 0.36 -1.96
CA TYR A 207 0.83 0.30 -2.65
C TYR A 207 1.97 0.51 -1.65
N ILE A 208 2.90 -0.44 -1.57
CA ILE A 208 4.03 -0.39 -0.65
C ILE A 208 5.33 -0.50 -1.44
N SER A 209 6.22 0.48 -1.28
CA SER A 209 7.54 0.42 -1.90
C SER A 209 8.47 -0.54 -1.17
N GLU A 210 9.13 -1.44 -1.90
CA GLU A 210 10.19 -2.28 -1.33
C GLU A 210 11.37 -1.45 -0.84
N ARG A 211 11.75 -0.42 -1.60
CA ARG A 211 12.90 0.44 -1.31
C ARG A 211 12.68 1.35 -0.12
N TYR A 212 11.48 1.91 0.03
CA TYR A 212 11.18 2.91 1.06
C TYR A 212 10.46 2.35 2.28
N SER A 213 9.95 1.11 2.22
CA SER A 213 9.13 0.49 3.26
C SER A 213 7.99 1.41 3.73
N LYS A 214 7.38 2.11 2.78
CA LYS A 214 6.33 3.10 3.01
C LYS A 214 5.15 2.83 2.10
N ILE A 215 3.97 3.10 2.64
CA ILE A 215 2.73 3.13 1.88
C ILE A 215 2.67 4.42 1.08
N MET A 216 2.34 4.28 -0.19
CA MET A 216 2.16 5.41 -1.08
C MET A 216 0.83 6.11 -0.81
N ASP A 217 0.80 7.41 -1.06
CA ASP A 217 -0.37 8.26 -0.88
C ASP A 217 -1.39 8.10 -2.02
N ASP A 218 -2.52 8.79 -1.89
CA ASP A 218 -3.61 8.72 -2.86
C ASP A 218 -3.19 9.29 -4.23
N GLU A 219 -2.29 10.29 -4.29
CA GLU A 219 -1.76 10.83 -5.57
C GLU A 219 -1.04 9.72 -6.35
N PHE A 220 -0.23 8.90 -5.68
CA PHE A 220 0.38 7.74 -6.31
C PHE A 220 -0.69 6.78 -6.84
N ILE A 221 -1.68 6.41 -6.03
CA ILE A 221 -2.72 5.44 -6.42
C ILE A 221 -3.47 5.93 -7.66
N GLU A 222 -3.89 7.20 -7.68
CA GLU A 222 -4.60 7.82 -8.80
C GLU A 222 -3.82 7.74 -10.11
N ILE A 223 -2.50 7.98 -10.05
CA ILE A 223 -1.64 7.91 -11.24
C ILE A 223 -1.48 6.45 -11.69
N TYR A 224 -1.15 5.54 -10.76
CA TYR A 224 -0.62 4.22 -11.12
C TYR A 224 -1.67 3.14 -11.34
N ASP A 225 -2.88 3.29 -10.78
CA ASP A 225 -3.97 2.36 -11.08
C ASP A 225 -4.47 2.49 -12.53
N MET A 226 -4.45 3.70 -13.10
CA MET A 226 -5.01 3.97 -14.43
C MET A 226 -4.03 3.75 -15.59
N VAL A 227 -2.72 3.72 -15.34
CA VAL A 227 -1.74 3.58 -16.43
C VAL A 227 -1.64 2.16 -16.98
N PRO A 228 -1.39 2.01 -18.29
CA PRO A 228 -1.13 0.73 -18.93
C PRO A 228 0.06 0.00 -18.29
N LYS A 229 -0.10 -1.31 -18.09
CA LYS A 229 0.89 -2.18 -17.44
C LYS A 229 1.20 -3.33 -18.40
N MET A 230 2.48 -3.69 -18.51
CA MET A 230 2.90 -4.85 -19.28
C MET A 230 3.27 -5.98 -18.32
N ALA A 231 2.89 -7.21 -18.66
CA ALA A 231 3.39 -8.38 -17.94
C ALA A 231 4.93 -8.38 -17.97
N TYR A 232 5.53 -8.70 -16.83
CA TYR A 232 6.97 -8.64 -16.64
C TYR A 232 7.46 -9.91 -15.97
N GLU A 233 8.54 -10.48 -16.50
CA GLU A 233 9.23 -11.62 -15.92
C GLU A 233 10.57 -11.14 -15.35
N PRO A 234 10.62 -10.73 -14.07
CA PRO A 234 11.84 -10.25 -13.43
C PRO A 234 12.89 -11.37 -13.38
N LYS A 235 14.17 -11.00 -13.48
CA LYS A 235 15.29 -11.95 -13.51
C LYS A 235 16.32 -11.64 -12.44
N GLY A 236 17.05 -12.68 -12.00
CA GLY A 236 18.12 -12.54 -11.01
C GLY A 236 17.62 -11.90 -9.71
N LYS A 237 18.30 -10.85 -9.25
CA LYS A 237 17.98 -10.18 -7.98
C LYS A 237 16.56 -9.60 -7.94
N GLU A 238 15.95 -9.26 -9.07
CA GLU A 238 14.58 -8.74 -9.11
C GLU A 238 13.55 -9.83 -8.80
N ALA A 239 13.81 -11.08 -9.23
CA ALA A 239 12.94 -12.21 -8.94
C ALA A 239 12.94 -12.54 -7.44
N ASP A 240 14.09 -12.40 -6.77
CA ASP A 240 14.22 -12.57 -5.31
C ASP A 240 13.37 -11.55 -4.52
N LEU A 241 13.10 -10.39 -5.13
CA LEU A 241 12.28 -9.33 -4.53
C LEU A 241 10.79 -9.51 -4.79
N MET A 242 10.34 -10.45 -5.63
CA MET A 242 8.91 -10.60 -5.90
C MET A 242 8.08 -10.98 -4.67
N LYS A 243 8.72 -11.53 -3.63
CA LYS A 243 8.03 -11.97 -2.43
C LYS A 243 8.07 -10.88 -1.37
N PRO A 244 6.91 -10.37 -0.91
CA PRO A 244 6.87 -9.36 0.15
C PRO A 244 7.62 -9.87 1.37
N ARG A 245 8.66 -9.14 1.78
CA ARG A 245 9.34 -9.43 3.04
C ARG A 245 8.38 -9.17 4.20
N LYS A 246 8.62 -9.83 5.34
CA LYS A 246 7.84 -9.63 6.58
C LYS A 246 7.63 -8.14 6.92
N GLN A 247 8.66 -7.32 6.74
CA GLN A 247 8.60 -5.87 6.97
C GLN A 247 7.52 -5.18 6.12
N ILE A 248 7.31 -5.60 4.87
CA ILE A 248 6.27 -5.03 3.98
C ILE A 248 4.88 -5.38 4.50
N LEU A 249 4.69 -6.62 4.95
CA LEU A 249 3.43 -7.05 5.55
C LEU A 249 3.17 -6.37 6.89
N ASP A 250 4.20 -6.14 7.70
CA ASP A 250 4.06 -5.40 8.96
C ASP A 250 3.59 -3.96 8.70
N VAL A 251 4.17 -3.27 7.71
CA VAL A 251 3.72 -1.94 7.27
C VAL A 251 2.27 -1.95 6.79
N LEU A 252 1.87 -2.97 6.02
CA LEU A 252 0.48 -3.15 5.59
C LEU A 252 -0.45 -3.27 6.80
N TYR A 253 -0.16 -4.20 7.71
CA TYR A 253 -1.02 -4.46 8.87
C TYR A 253 -1.18 -3.21 9.73
N ASP A 254 -0.10 -2.49 10.02
CA ASP A 254 -0.16 -1.27 10.84
C ASP A 254 -1.11 -0.24 10.23
N ARG A 255 -1.03 -0.03 8.91
CA ARG A 255 -1.92 0.90 8.20
C ARG A 255 -3.37 0.44 8.17
N VAL A 256 -3.61 -0.84 7.89
CA VAL A 256 -4.97 -1.39 7.81
C VAL A 256 -5.63 -1.32 9.19
N ILE A 257 -4.91 -1.67 10.26
CA ILE A 257 -5.39 -1.56 11.64
C ILE A 257 -5.72 -0.09 11.96
N GLU A 258 -4.84 0.85 11.62
CA GLU A 258 -5.10 2.28 11.83
C GLU A 258 -6.36 2.75 11.10
N LYS A 259 -6.46 2.47 9.80
CA LYS A 259 -7.58 2.88 8.93
C LYS A 259 -8.94 2.34 9.41
N HIS A 260 -8.95 1.11 9.94
CA HIS A 260 -10.14 0.41 10.39
C HIS A 260 -10.38 0.48 11.90
N THR A 261 -9.57 1.25 12.65
CA THR A 261 -9.82 1.48 14.07
C THR A 261 -10.99 2.44 14.27
N LYS A 262 -11.96 2.06 15.11
CA LYS A 262 -13.09 2.90 15.52
C LYS A 262 -13.13 3.09 17.04
N TYR A 263 -13.68 4.22 17.48
CA TYR A 263 -13.94 4.49 18.89
C TYR A 263 -15.45 4.48 19.10
N ILE A 264 -15.94 3.47 19.83
CA ILE A 264 -17.37 3.21 19.98
C ILE A 264 -17.80 3.58 21.41
N PRO A 265 -18.81 4.45 21.58
CA PRO A 265 -19.32 4.79 22.90
C PRO A 265 -20.11 3.61 23.49
N ILE A 266 -19.72 3.15 24.67
CA ILE A 266 -20.40 2.07 25.41
C ILE A 266 -20.85 2.57 26.78
N LYS A 267 -22.05 2.14 27.21
CA LYS A 267 -22.60 2.45 28.54
C LYS A 267 -22.12 1.40 29.54
N THR A 268 -21.42 1.80 30.59
CA THR A 268 -20.86 0.89 31.62
C THR A 268 -21.55 1.00 32.98
N GLY A 269 -22.66 1.75 33.07
CA GLY A 269 -23.44 2.01 34.28
C GLY A 269 -24.57 3.01 34.02
N PRO A 270 -25.33 3.44 35.05
CA PRO A 270 -26.49 4.31 34.89
C PRO A 270 -26.18 5.61 34.12
N ASP A 271 -25.04 6.24 34.42
CA ASP A 271 -24.66 7.56 33.88
C ASP A 271 -23.21 7.64 33.36
N LYS A 272 -22.58 6.50 33.02
CA LYS A 272 -21.19 6.48 32.53
C LYS A 272 -21.09 5.93 31.11
N ILE A 273 -20.71 6.79 30.17
CA ILE A 273 -20.35 6.44 28.78
C ILE A 273 -18.83 6.47 28.66
N VAL A 274 -18.25 5.40 28.12
CA VAL A 274 -16.81 5.28 27.85
C VAL A 274 -16.60 4.96 26.38
N ASN A 275 -15.66 5.63 25.73
CA ASN A 275 -15.27 5.29 24.35
C ASN A 275 -14.33 4.07 24.37
N LYS A 276 -14.79 2.96 23.82
CA LYS A 276 -13.99 1.75 23.65
C LYS A 276 -13.30 1.79 22.29
N LYS A 277 -11.96 1.70 22.30
CA LYS A 277 -11.17 1.48 21.08
C LYS A 277 -11.44 0.08 20.54
N CYS A 278 -11.95 0.01 19.32
CA CYS A 278 -12.18 -1.21 18.54
C CYS A 278 -11.20 -1.19 17.36
N ALA A 279 -10.06 -1.86 17.53
CA ALA A 279 -8.99 -1.92 16.55
C ALA A 279 -8.82 -3.36 16.08
N PRO A 280 -8.95 -3.65 14.77
CA PRO A 280 -8.70 -4.99 14.25
C PRO A 280 -7.30 -5.48 14.61
N SER A 281 -7.13 -6.78 14.67
CA SER A 281 -5.84 -7.44 14.83
C SER A 281 -5.40 -8.06 13.51
N LYS A 282 -4.13 -8.50 13.41
CA LYS A 282 -3.59 -9.10 12.17
C LYS A 282 -4.42 -10.29 11.67
N LYS A 283 -5.01 -11.09 12.56
CA LYS A 283 -5.89 -12.23 12.22
C LYS A 283 -7.22 -11.84 11.59
N ASP A 284 -7.66 -10.60 11.80
CA ASP A 284 -8.91 -10.07 11.25
C ASP A 284 -8.69 -9.50 9.84
N ILE A 285 -7.44 -9.51 9.35
CA ILE A 285 -7.00 -8.95 8.07
C ILE A 285 -6.53 -10.07 7.17
N ILE A 286 -7.18 -10.23 6.02
CA ILE A 286 -6.87 -11.24 5.01
C ILE A 286 -6.24 -10.55 3.81
N VAL A 287 -5.04 -10.99 3.42
CA VAL A 287 -4.42 -10.59 2.15
C VAL A 287 -5.09 -11.39 1.02
N GLN A 288 -5.77 -10.67 0.13
CA GLN A 288 -6.55 -11.25 -0.95
C GLN A 288 -5.77 -11.39 -2.24
N ASN A 289 -4.81 -10.52 -2.50
CA ASN A 289 -3.98 -10.54 -3.69
C ASN A 289 -2.69 -9.74 -3.48
N VAL A 290 -1.60 -10.18 -4.11
CA VAL A 290 -0.34 -9.45 -4.18
C VAL A 290 0.09 -9.35 -5.63
N THR A 291 0.31 -8.13 -6.09
CA THR A 291 0.81 -7.83 -7.43
C THR A 291 2.09 -7.00 -7.32
N CYS A 292 3.12 -7.40 -8.07
CA CYS A 292 4.38 -6.67 -8.15
C CYS A 292 4.31 -5.66 -9.31
N LEU A 293 4.61 -4.40 -9.01
CA LEU A 293 4.68 -3.32 -10.00
C LEU A 293 6.10 -2.74 -10.00
N PHE A 294 6.82 -2.96 -11.08
CA PHE A 294 8.13 -2.38 -11.35
C PHE A 294 7.96 -1.03 -12.02
N VAL A 295 8.33 0.02 -11.28
CA VAL A 295 8.14 1.42 -11.69
C VAL A 295 9.51 2.02 -12.03
N PRO A 296 9.67 2.64 -13.22
CA PRO A 296 10.88 3.39 -13.54
C PRO A 296 11.08 4.56 -12.58
N LEU A 297 12.20 4.56 -11.88
CA LEU A 297 12.69 5.67 -11.08
C LEU A 297 13.75 6.42 -11.89
N SER A 298 13.47 7.67 -12.16
CA SER A 298 14.38 8.58 -12.86
C SER A 298 15.06 9.53 -11.89
N ASP A 299 16.38 9.47 -11.88
CA ASP A 299 17.27 10.43 -11.23
C ASP A 299 17.73 11.42 -12.30
N THR A 300 17.13 12.62 -12.28
CA THR A 300 17.32 13.60 -13.36
C THR A 300 18.00 14.87 -12.87
N GLU A 301 19.11 15.22 -13.50
CA GLU A 301 19.70 16.56 -13.47
C GLU A 301 19.13 17.37 -14.65
N TYR A 302 18.60 18.55 -14.34
CA TYR A 302 18.08 19.47 -15.33
C TYR A 302 18.57 20.89 -15.04
N GLU A 303 18.67 21.69 -16.09
CA GLU A 303 18.96 23.11 -15.99
C GLU A 303 17.69 23.89 -16.28
N MET A 304 17.38 24.85 -15.42
CA MET A 304 16.24 25.73 -15.58
C MET A 304 16.65 27.17 -15.28
N PHE A 305 16.48 28.07 -16.26
CA PHE A 305 16.91 29.49 -16.16
C PHE A 305 18.38 29.62 -15.69
N GLY A 306 19.28 28.86 -16.32
CA GLY A 306 20.72 28.89 -16.02
C GLY A 306 21.11 28.21 -14.70
N ARG A 307 20.17 27.57 -13.99
CA ARG A 307 20.43 26.93 -12.71
C ARG A 307 20.18 25.43 -12.77
N LYS A 308 21.21 24.67 -12.40
CA LYS A 308 21.16 23.21 -12.27
C LYS A 308 20.32 22.79 -11.06
N ARG A 309 19.51 21.75 -11.26
CA ARG A 309 18.60 21.18 -10.29
C ARG A 309 18.52 19.67 -10.47
N THR A 310 18.01 19.00 -9.45
CA THR A 310 17.81 17.56 -9.43
C THR A 310 16.37 17.22 -9.07
N ILE A 311 15.82 16.20 -9.71
CA ILE A 311 14.54 15.58 -9.34
C ILE A 311 14.69 14.07 -9.37
N GLN A 312 14.16 13.40 -8.34
CA GLN A 312 13.86 11.98 -8.39
C GLN A 312 12.37 11.81 -8.69
N SER A 313 12.00 11.00 -9.68
CA SER A 313 10.60 10.79 -10.03
C SER A 313 10.32 9.35 -10.42
N LEU A 314 9.20 8.84 -9.93
CA LEU A 314 8.61 7.61 -10.41
C LEU A 314 7.81 7.95 -11.66
N GLU A 315 8.07 7.23 -12.74
CA GLU A 315 7.43 7.46 -14.03
C GLU A 315 6.34 6.44 -14.33
N SER A 316 5.34 6.90 -15.07
CA SER A 316 4.17 6.08 -15.42
C SER A 316 4.06 5.80 -16.92
N GLY A 317 4.98 6.34 -17.74
CA GLY A 317 4.88 6.33 -19.21
C GLY A 317 3.81 7.28 -19.75
N THR A 318 3.25 8.14 -18.91
CA THR A 318 2.29 9.19 -19.27
C THR A 318 2.75 10.55 -18.76
N GLU A 319 1.96 11.59 -19.03
CA GLU A 319 2.23 12.94 -18.55
C GLU A 319 2.22 13.09 -17.02
N ASN A 320 1.53 12.19 -16.33
CA ASN A 320 1.47 12.17 -14.89
C ASN A 320 2.62 11.34 -14.34
N PHE A 321 3.42 11.91 -13.46
CA PHE A 321 4.49 11.21 -12.77
C PHE A 321 4.57 11.67 -11.33
N PHE A 322 5.08 10.81 -10.45
CA PHE A 322 5.17 11.09 -9.02
C PHE A 322 6.56 11.60 -8.68
N ALA A 323 6.67 12.84 -8.23
CA ALA A 323 7.95 13.45 -7.85
C ALA A 323 8.28 13.08 -6.39
N LEU A 324 9.41 12.43 -6.17
CA LEU A 324 9.89 12.13 -4.83
C LEU A 324 10.56 13.39 -4.27
N GLU A 325 10.02 13.89 -3.16
CA GLU A 325 10.56 15.05 -2.42
C GLU A 325 10.89 16.24 -3.35
N PRO A 326 9.89 16.81 -4.03
CA PRO A 326 10.11 17.83 -5.05
C PRO A 326 10.78 19.07 -4.46
N LYS A 327 12.09 19.22 -4.74
CA LYS A 327 12.90 20.36 -4.25
C LYS A 327 12.41 21.72 -4.73
N TRP A 328 11.56 21.77 -5.76
CA TRP A 328 10.92 23.02 -6.17
C TRP A 328 9.87 23.55 -5.19
N LEU A 329 9.49 22.76 -4.20
CA LEU A 329 8.66 23.21 -3.07
C LEU A 329 9.50 23.83 -1.95
N VAL A 330 10.79 24.09 -2.15
CA VAL A 330 11.68 24.70 -1.15
C VAL A 330 12.16 26.05 -1.67
N CYS A 331 12.06 27.08 -0.83
CA CYS A 331 12.54 28.41 -1.15
C CYS A 331 14.07 28.45 -1.15
N ASP A 332 14.67 28.85 -2.26
CA ASP A 332 16.13 28.92 -2.45
C ASP A 332 16.83 30.03 -1.65
N VAL A 333 16.07 30.85 -0.92
CA VAL A 333 16.60 31.97 -0.11
C VAL A 333 16.59 31.63 1.37
N CYS A 334 15.57 30.90 1.86
CA CYS A 334 15.41 30.61 3.28
C CYS A 334 15.40 29.12 3.62
N ASP A 335 15.51 28.25 2.62
CA ASP A 335 15.50 26.78 2.72
C ASP A 335 14.26 26.19 3.42
N LYS A 336 13.15 26.96 3.47
CA LYS A 336 11.87 26.51 4.02
C LYS A 336 10.95 25.99 2.94
N LYS A 337 10.13 25.01 3.31
CA LYS A 337 9.04 24.50 2.47
C LYS A 337 8.05 25.63 2.17
N ILE A 338 7.73 25.81 0.90
CA ILE A 338 6.75 26.76 0.39
C ILE A 338 5.36 26.13 0.55
N THR A 339 4.45 26.82 1.21
CA THR A 339 3.05 26.37 1.44
C THR A 339 2.03 27.12 0.58
N GLY A 340 2.46 28.16 -0.14
CA GLY A 340 1.63 28.97 -1.03
C GLY A 340 2.15 28.94 -2.46
N ASP A 341 2.04 30.07 -3.14
CA ASP A 341 2.54 30.22 -4.51
C ASP A 341 4.07 30.11 -4.56
N ILE A 342 4.55 29.48 -5.63
CA ILE A 342 5.98 29.34 -5.92
C ILE A 342 6.31 30.28 -7.07
N PHE A 343 7.32 31.13 -6.88
CA PHE A 343 7.72 32.13 -7.88
C PHE A 343 9.11 31.80 -8.42
N LEU A 344 9.29 31.94 -9.73
CA LEU A 344 10.58 31.75 -10.39
C LEU A 344 11.20 33.09 -10.77
N CYS A 345 12.35 33.40 -10.18
CA CYS A 345 13.14 34.57 -10.53
C CYS A 345 13.66 34.45 -11.96
N LYS A 346 13.20 35.34 -12.85
CA LYS A 346 13.64 35.39 -14.25
C LYS A 346 15.15 35.57 -14.40
N LYS A 347 15.81 36.26 -13.46
CA LYS A 347 17.24 36.62 -13.57
C LYS A 347 18.19 35.50 -13.15
N CYS A 348 17.91 34.81 -12.05
CA CYS A 348 18.85 33.83 -11.46
C CYS A 348 18.27 32.42 -11.29
N GLY A 349 17.03 32.19 -11.74
CA GLY A 349 16.37 30.90 -11.66
C GLY A 349 16.05 30.42 -10.23
N LYS A 350 16.16 31.27 -9.21
CA LYS A 350 15.71 30.98 -7.83
C LYS A 350 14.20 30.77 -7.76
N MET A 351 13.77 29.73 -7.06
CA MET A 351 12.40 29.48 -6.63
C MET A 351 12.21 30.10 -5.26
N THR A 352 11.20 30.95 -5.12
CA THR A 352 10.96 31.72 -3.90
C THR A 352 9.52 31.60 -3.43
N ASP A 353 9.33 31.73 -2.11
CA ASP A 353 8.03 32.00 -1.52
C ASP A 353 7.63 33.48 -1.74
N ASP A 354 6.43 33.86 -1.31
CA ASP A 354 5.94 35.25 -1.39
C ASP A 354 6.88 36.27 -0.72
N LYS A 355 7.53 35.90 0.40
CA LYS A 355 8.36 36.82 1.20
C LYS A 355 9.69 37.15 0.51
N HIS A 356 10.20 36.22 -0.26
CA HIS A 356 11.46 36.37 -1.00
C HIS A 356 11.24 36.70 -2.48
N THR A 357 9.99 37.00 -2.87
CA THR A 357 9.62 37.41 -4.22
C THR A 357 9.46 38.92 -4.32
N ALA A 358 9.85 39.47 -5.46
CA ALA A 358 9.68 40.87 -5.82
C ALA A 358 9.17 40.95 -7.28
N ILE A 359 8.03 41.62 -7.48
CA ILE A 359 7.44 41.83 -8.80
C ILE A 359 7.76 43.24 -9.27
N CYS A 360 8.46 43.39 -10.39
CA CYS A 360 8.83 44.70 -10.91
C CYS A 360 7.60 45.59 -11.15
N SER A 361 7.55 46.76 -10.49
CA SER A 361 6.47 47.75 -10.59
C SER A 361 6.29 48.40 -11.97
N ARG A 362 7.15 48.11 -12.95
CA ARG A 362 7.10 48.67 -14.32
C ARG A 362 6.71 47.67 -15.38
N CYS A 363 7.22 46.45 -15.29
CA CYS A 363 7.05 45.43 -16.33
C CYS A 363 6.49 44.10 -15.78
N ASN A 364 6.10 44.05 -14.50
CA ASN A 364 5.60 42.86 -13.81
C ASN A 364 6.52 41.64 -13.83
N THR A 365 7.81 41.81 -14.18
CA THR A 365 8.80 40.73 -14.14
C THR A 365 8.95 40.20 -12.71
N ILE A 366 8.86 38.89 -12.56
CA ILE A 366 9.06 38.19 -11.28
C ILE A 366 10.56 38.01 -11.03
N LEU A 367 11.02 38.48 -9.88
CA LEU A 367 12.39 38.38 -9.39
C LEU A 367 12.41 37.88 -7.95
N CYS A 368 13.54 37.35 -7.49
CA CYS A 368 13.79 37.25 -6.06
C CYS A 368 14.19 38.62 -5.50
N THR A 369 14.01 38.80 -4.19
CA THR A 369 14.39 40.03 -3.48
C THR A 369 15.86 40.40 -3.70
N GLU A 370 16.77 39.42 -3.74
CA GLU A 370 18.20 39.64 -4.02
C GLU A 370 18.50 40.15 -5.45
N CYS A 371 17.65 39.82 -6.43
CA CYS A 371 17.81 40.26 -7.82
C CYS A 371 17.04 41.54 -8.15
N SER A 372 16.16 41.97 -7.24
CA SER A 372 15.38 43.20 -7.37
C SER A 372 16.13 44.41 -6.80
N LEU A 373 15.83 45.57 -7.36
CA LEU A 373 16.21 46.88 -6.83
C LEU A 373 14.96 47.53 -6.23
N PHE A 374 15.13 48.50 -5.34
CA PHE A 374 13.99 49.17 -4.70
C PHE A 374 14.03 50.67 -4.91
N ILE A 375 12.94 51.23 -5.42
CA ILE A 375 12.74 52.67 -5.53
C ILE A 375 12.16 53.18 -4.23
N SER A 376 12.81 54.17 -3.62
CA SER A 376 12.24 54.88 -2.47
C SER A 376 11.18 55.87 -2.96
N LYS A 377 9.90 55.67 -2.59
CA LYS A 377 8.85 56.68 -2.78
C LYS A 377 8.77 57.63 -1.58
N PHE A 378 8.11 58.78 -1.79
CA PHE A 378 7.74 59.69 -0.71
C PHE A 378 6.87 58.92 0.31
N LEU A 379 7.14 59.07 1.61
CA LEU A 379 6.56 58.30 2.74
C LEU A 379 7.14 56.89 3.00
N GLY A 380 8.36 56.59 2.52
CA GLY A 380 9.11 55.42 2.99
C GLY A 380 8.65 54.05 2.46
N LYS A 381 7.69 54.02 1.54
CA LYS A 381 7.33 52.80 0.81
C LYS A 381 8.36 52.53 -0.28
N ASN A 382 8.96 51.34 -0.26
CA ASN A 382 9.89 50.89 -1.28
C ASN A 382 9.14 50.07 -2.33
N GLU A 383 9.32 50.39 -3.61
CA GLU A 383 8.74 49.61 -4.70
C GLU A 383 9.81 48.80 -5.43
N PRO A 384 9.60 47.50 -5.63
CA PRO A 384 10.51 46.68 -6.42
C PRO A 384 10.55 47.11 -7.89
N ILE A 385 11.75 47.15 -8.46
CA ILE A 385 12.02 47.38 -9.87
C ILE A 385 13.11 46.41 -10.36
N CYS A 386 13.00 45.94 -11.61
CA CYS A 386 14.03 45.10 -12.20
C CYS A 386 15.23 45.95 -12.69
N PRO A 387 16.44 45.37 -12.76
CA PRO A 387 17.63 46.08 -13.24
C PRO A 387 17.42 46.78 -14.59
N SER A 388 16.82 46.10 -15.56
CA SER A 388 16.59 46.66 -16.90
C SER A 388 15.59 47.83 -16.94
N CYS A 389 14.66 47.94 -15.98
CA CYS A 389 13.78 49.12 -15.88
C CYS A 389 14.47 50.24 -15.10
N ALA A 390 15.26 49.92 -14.08
CA ALA A 390 16.04 50.89 -13.33
C ALA A 390 17.03 51.64 -14.23
N GLU A 391 17.69 50.95 -15.16
CA GLU A 391 18.60 51.55 -16.15
C GLU A 391 17.90 52.55 -17.09
N LYS A 392 16.60 52.37 -17.35
CA LYS A 392 15.80 53.27 -18.21
C LYS A 392 15.30 54.51 -17.48
N GLU A 393 15.43 54.57 -16.15
CA GLU A 393 14.97 55.68 -15.30
C GLU A 393 16.14 56.20 -14.41
N PRO A 394 17.19 56.81 -14.98
CA PRO A 394 18.44 57.16 -14.27
C PRO A 394 18.31 58.23 -13.15
N GLY A 395 17.11 58.76 -12.89
CA GLY A 395 16.84 59.74 -11.83
C GLY A 395 16.26 59.16 -10.53
N LEU A 396 16.04 57.85 -10.46
CA LEU A 396 15.41 57.22 -9.30
C LEU A 396 16.39 57.06 -8.12
N LYS A 397 15.91 57.32 -6.90
CA LYS A 397 16.62 56.95 -5.67
C LYS A 397 16.50 55.44 -5.45
N ILE A 398 17.44 54.70 -6.01
CA ILE A 398 17.49 53.24 -5.93
C ILE A 398 18.28 52.80 -4.70
N LYS A 399 17.70 51.90 -3.91
CA LYS A 399 18.40 51.13 -2.88
C LYS A 399 18.65 49.72 -3.43
N GLY A 400 19.91 49.32 -3.50
CA GLY A 400 20.29 47.94 -3.72
C GLY A 400 20.23 47.15 -2.41
N ASN A 401 19.98 45.85 -2.49
CA ASN A 401 20.26 44.95 -1.37
C ASN A 401 21.79 44.79 -1.25
N LYS A 402 22.31 45.03 -0.05
CA LYS A 402 23.69 44.67 0.32
C LYS A 402 23.77 43.18 0.60
#